data_AF-A0A919GMP8-F1
#
_entry.id   AF-A0A919GMP8-F1
#
_cell.length_a   1.000
_cell.length_b   1.000
_cell.length_c   1.000
_cell.angle_alpha   90.00
_cell.angle_beta   90.00
_cell.angle_gamma   90.00
#
_symmetry.space_group_name_H-M   'P 1'
#
loop_
_entity.id
_entity.type
_entity.pdbx_description
1 polymer ?
#
loop_
_entity_poly.entity_id
_entity_poly.type
_entity_poly.pdbx_seq_one_letter_code
_entity_poly.pdbx_strand_id
1 'polypeptide(L)'
;MTRYAAGLTWGEGPRWHDGALWASDPQRGGIWTDRSGAWTFTALTSRSNGLWFLPDGRLVGAVTTERRVGAWNGTEFAPYADLSAVATGPLGDMVGDAHGGLYVDDVGYTAHLGEEPKPGRIVHVGADGQARIAAEGVQFPNGLAFIDDGRVLVVAETWEQRLMAYTVRPDGTLTDPRLYADLRKAAGPEARPDGICATADGTGVWACTLTGHSVVRVTPDGVDHILDFAPGSPVACTTDGRSRLFVTVANSGGRPVMQAVADKTVTSSVEVIDL
;
A
#
# COMPACT_ATOMS: atom_id res chain seq x y z
N MET A 1 -7.95 -20.10 1.41
CA MET A 1 -6.90 -19.41 0.63
C MET A 1 -6.58 -20.23 -0.60
N THR A 2 -6.62 -19.63 -1.77
CA THR A 2 -6.23 -20.26 -3.05
C THR A 2 -5.37 -19.31 -3.87
N ARG A 3 -4.54 -19.87 -4.77
CA ARG A 3 -3.72 -19.04 -5.64
C ARG A 3 -4.56 -18.41 -6.74
N TYR A 4 -4.52 -17.09 -6.81
CA TYR A 4 -5.18 -16.30 -7.85
C TYR A 4 -4.26 -16.08 -9.06
N ALA A 5 -3.02 -15.64 -8.81
CA ALA A 5 -2.05 -15.34 -9.84
C ALA A 5 -0.61 -15.61 -9.36
N ALA A 6 0.34 -15.69 -10.29
CA ALA A 6 1.76 -15.88 -9.99
C ALA A 6 2.65 -15.18 -11.03
N GLY A 7 3.95 -15.10 -10.74
CA GLY A 7 4.96 -14.60 -11.68
C GLY A 7 5.40 -13.16 -11.44
N LEU A 8 4.86 -12.51 -10.40
CA LEU A 8 5.35 -11.22 -9.93
C LEU A 8 6.74 -11.41 -9.28
N THR A 9 7.52 -10.33 -9.19
CA THR A 9 8.75 -10.29 -8.42
C THR A 9 8.48 -9.75 -7.02
N TRP A 10 8.03 -8.50 -6.90
CA TRP A 10 7.64 -7.87 -5.64
C TRP A 10 6.28 -7.19 -5.81
N GLY A 11 5.21 -7.89 -5.46
CA GLY A 11 3.84 -7.43 -5.73
C GLY A 11 3.37 -6.39 -4.72
N GLU A 12 3.01 -5.20 -5.21
CA GLU A 12 2.65 -4.04 -4.41
C GLU A 12 1.35 -3.39 -4.91
N GLY A 13 0.76 -2.54 -4.06
CA GLY A 13 -0.40 -1.72 -4.39
C GLY A 13 -1.52 -2.44 -5.15
N PRO A 14 -1.96 -3.66 -4.75
CA PRO A 14 -3.01 -4.35 -5.45
C PRO A 14 -4.32 -3.55 -5.37
N ARG A 15 -5.08 -3.47 -6.46
CA ARG A 15 -6.39 -2.80 -6.50
C ARG A 15 -7.37 -3.62 -7.31
N TRP A 16 -8.58 -3.77 -6.78
CA TRP A 16 -9.70 -4.34 -7.52
C TRP A 16 -10.50 -3.22 -8.19
N HIS A 17 -10.74 -3.33 -9.48
CA HIS A 17 -11.52 -2.35 -10.23
C HIS A 17 -12.20 -2.99 -11.43
N ASP A 18 -13.50 -2.75 -11.60
CA ASP A 18 -14.31 -3.24 -12.73
C ASP A 18 -14.16 -4.74 -13.01
N GLY A 19 -14.11 -5.54 -11.95
CA GLY A 19 -14.02 -7.01 -12.05
C GLY A 19 -12.61 -7.54 -12.34
N ALA A 20 -11.59 -6.68 -12.31
CA ALA A 20 -10.20 -7.01 -12.56
C ALA A 20 -9.32 -6.66 -11.38
N LEU A 21 -8.28 -7.46 -11.16
CA LEU A 21 -7.19 -7.15 -10.26
C LEU A 21 -6.09 -6.42 -11.03
N TRP A 22 -5.52 -5.42 -10.38
CA TRP A 22 -4.32 -4.69 -10.79
C TRP A 22 -3.30 -4.77 -9.67
N ALA A 23 -2.01 -4.84 -10.01
CA ALA A 23 -0.94 -4.78 -9.02
C ALA A 23 0.31 -4.15 -9.63
N SER A 24 1.05 -3.37 -8.84
CA SER A 24 2.38 -2.91 -9.23
C SER A 24 3.44 -3.97 -8.93
N ASP A 25 4.53 -3.94 -9.68
CA ASP A 25 5.71 -4.76 -9.43
C ASP A 25 6.95 -3.86 -9.55
N PRO A 26 7.25 -3.03 -8.53
CA PRO A 26 8.36 -2.06 -8.60
C PRO A 26 9.72 -2.72 -8.83
N GLN A 27 9.93 -3.95 -8.36
CA GLN A 27 11.20 -4.64 -8.56
C GLN A 27 11.38 -5.15 -10.00
N ARG A 28 10.31 -5.71 -10.60
CA ARG A 28 10.30 -6.07 -12.02
C ARG A 28 10.21 -4.85 -12.93
N GLY A 29 9.61 -3.77 -12.44
CA GLY A 29 9.40 -2.50 -13.11
C GLY A 29 8.18 -2.51 -14.03
N GLY A 30 6.98 -2.76 -13.52
CA GLY A 30 5.77 -2.71 -14.33
C GLY A 30 4.47 -2.90 -13.55
N ILE A 31 3.39 -3.13 -14.29
CA ILE A 31 2.04 -3.39 -13.75
C ILE A 31 1.56 -4.74 -14.24
N TRP A 32 0.88 -5.47 -13.37
CA TRP A 32 0.12 -6.65 -13.71
C TRP A 32 -1.38 -6.40 -13.65
N THR A 33 -2.14 -7.01 -14.56
CA THR A 33 -3.60 -7.04 -14.48
C THR A 33 -4.21 -8.22 -15.23
N ASP A 34 -5.42 -8.62 -14.84
CA ASP A 34 -6.27 -9.57 -15.56
C ASP A 34 -7.44 -8.93 -16.31
N ARG A 35 -7.47 -7.61 -16.48
CA ARG A 35 -8.57 -6.89 -17.16
C ARG A 35 -8.88 -7.39 -18.57
N SER A 36 -7.90 -7.96 -19.28
CA SER A 36 -8.10 -8.57 -20.60
C SER A 36 -8.57 -10.04 -20.54
N GLY A 37 -8.91 -10.56 -19.36
CA GLY A 37 -9.27 -11.95 -19.11
C GLY A 37 -8.09 -12.89 -18.84
N ALA A 38 -6.86 -12.38 -18.81
CA ALA A 38 -5.65 -13.15 -18.52
C ALA A 38 -4.66 -12.30 -17.73
N TRP A 39 -3.92 -12.92 -16.80
CA TRP A 39 -2.89 -12.26 -16.00
C TRP A 39 -1.71 -11.82 -16.90
N THR A 40 -1.60 -10.53 -17.14
CA THR A 40 -0.64 -9.94 -18.10
C THR A 40 0.23 -8.89 -17.44
N PHE A 41 1.47 -8.74 -17.93
CA PHE A 41 2.44 -7.77 -17.44
C PHE A 41 2.71 -6.70 -18.50
N THR A 42 2.69 -5.43 -18.08
CA THR A 42 3.14 -4.30 -18.89
C THR A 42 4.36 -3.67 -18.23
N ALA A 43 5.48 -3.66 -18.95
CA ALA A 43 6.73 -3.07 -18.47
C ALA A 43 6.64 -1.54 -18.44
N LEU A 44 7.30 -0.94 -17.45
CA LEU A 44 7.36 0.49 -17.23
C LEU A 44 8.80 0.99 -17.14
N THR A 45 9.06 2.16 -17.72
CA THR A 45 10.30 2.90 -17.47
C THR A 45 10.29 3.52 -16.08
N SER A 46 9.20 4.23 -15.75
CA SER A 46 8.98 4.86 -14.45
C SER A 46 8.22 3.91 -13.53
N ARG A 47 8.90 3.44 -12.47
CA ARG A 47 8.36 2.44 -11.55
C ARG A 47 7.40 3.10 -10.56
N SER A 48 6.17 2.57 -10.50
CA SER A 48 5.25 2.87 -9.41
C SER A 48 5.43 1.91 -8.25
N ASN A 49 5.02 2.32 -7.06
CA ASN A 49 4.79 1.39 -5.95
C ASN A 49 3.28 1.26 -5.67
N GLY A 50 2.66 2.26 -5.03
CA GLY A 50 1.21 2.34 -4.84
C GLY A 50 0.44 2.63 -6.13
N LEU A 51 -0.78 2.09 -6.19
CA LEU A 51 -1.77 2.34 -7.25
C LEU A 51 -3.08 2.84 -6.66
N TRP A 52 -3.83 3.63 -7.40
CA TRP A 52 -5.21 3.98 -7.04
C TRP A 52 -6.07 4.25 -8.27
N PHE A 53 -7.37 4.00 -8.18
CA PHE A 53 -8.34 4.41 -9.21
C PHE A 53 -9.04 5.69 -8.75
N LEU A 54 -8.89 6.76 -9.53
CA LEU A 54 -9.63 8.00 -9.31
C LEU A 54 -11.14 7.76 -9.51
N PRO A 55 -12.02 8.65 -8.98
CA PRO A 55 -13.47 8.54 -9.17
C PRO A 55 -13.92 8.51 -10.64
N ASP A 56 -13.10 9.06 -11.55
CA ASP A 56 -13.34 9.04 -13.00
C ASP A 56 -12.84 7.76 -13.70
N GLY A 57 -12.33 6.78 -12.95
CA GLY A 57 -11.83 5.50 -13.44
C GLY A 57 -10.39 5.51 -13.96
N ARG A 58 -9.68 6.65 -13.92
CA ARG A 58 -8.26 6.67 -14.26
C ARG A 58 -7.43 5.97 -13.20
N LEU A 59 -6.58 5.05 -13.62
CA LEU A 59 -5.53 4.48 -12.79
C LEU A 59 -4.40 5.50 -12.62
N VAL A 60 -4.00 5.76 -11.38
CA VAL A 60 -2.84 6.57 -11.02
C VAL A 60 -1.84 5.73 -10.21
N GLY A 61 -0.57 6.14 -10.21
CA GLY A 61 0.49 5.45 -9.49
C GLY A 61 1.51 6.40 -8.87
N ALA A 62 2.04 6.01 -7.70
CA ALA A 62 3.07 6.75 -6.96
C ALA A 62 4.41 6.38 -7.56
N VAL A 63 5.01 7.28 -8.34
CA VAL A 63 6.25 6.99 -9.05
C VAL A 63 7.43 7.13 -8.09
N THR A 64 7.88 5.99 -7.57
CA THR A 64 8.66 5.83 -6.33
C THR A 64 9.81 6.81 -6.19
N THR A 65 10.67 6.92 -7.20
CA THR A 65 11.89 7.74 -7.13
C THR A 65 11.77 9.10 -7.83
N GLU A 66 10.65 9.37 -8.49
CA GLU A 66 10.45 10.60 -9.28
C GLU A 66 9.64 11.67 -8.54
N ARG A 67 9.23 11.40 -7.29
CA ARG A 67 8.47 12.33 -6.43
C ARG A 67 7.27 12.95 -7.15
N ARG A 68 6.50 12.10 -7.83
CA ARG A 68 5.29 12.49 -8.56
C ARG A 68 4.25 11.39 -8.51
N VAL A 69 3.00 11.79 -8.73
CA VAL A 69 1.94 10.87 -9.14
C VAL A 69 1.85 10.92 -10.66
N GLY A 70 1.68 9.76 -11.29
CA GLY A 70 1.41 9.66 -12.71
C GLY A 70 0.06 9.00 -13.00
N ALA A 71 -0.55 9.37 -14.13
CA ALA A 71 -1.78 8.77 -14.65
C ALA A 71 -1.46 7.78 -15.76
N TRP A 72 -2.05 6.59 -15.66
CA TRP A 72 -1.88 5.51 -16.62
C TRP A 72 -2.56 5.83 -17.95
N ASN A 73 -1.82 5.74 -19.06
CA ASN A 73 -2.36 5.96 -20.40
C ASN A 73 -2.50 4.66 -21.23
N GLY A 74 -2.24 3.49 -20.63
CA GLY A 74 -2.22 2.19 -21.32
C GLY A 74 -0.81 1.62 -21.51
N THR A 75 0.22 2.47 -21.48
CA THR A 75 1.61 2.04 -21.68
C THR A 75 2.58 2.59 -20.64
N GLU A 76 2.28 3.75 -20.07
CA GLU A 76 3.13 4.42 -19.09
C GLU A 76 2.31 5.28 -18.11
N PHE A 77 3.00 5.82 -17.10
CA PHE A 77 2.47 6.83 -16.18
C PHE A 77 2.86 8.24 -16.63
N ALA A 78 1.98 8.89 -17.39
CA ALA A 78 2.11 10.30 -17.75
C ALA A 78 2.03 11.20 -16.50
N PRO A 79 2.65 12.39 -16.45
CA PRO A 79 2.59 13.26 -15.29
C PRO A 79 1.14 13.60 -14.88
N TYR A 80 0.84 13.50 -13.58
CA TYR A 80 -0.47 13.86 -13.01
C TYR A 80 -0.35 14.92 -11.92
N ALA A 81 0.55 14.73 -10.95
CA ALA A 81 0.84 15.72 -9.91
C ALA A 81 2.32 15.69 -9.53
N ASP A 82 2.92 16.86 -9.33
CA ASP A 82 4.30 17.02 -8.89
C ASP A 82 4.34 17.17 -7.36
N LEU A 83 5.10 16.29 -6.69
CA LEU A 83 5.28 16.28 -5.24
C LEU A 83 6.70 16.70 -4.85
N SER A 84 7.56 17.08 -5.81
CA SER A 84 8.99 17.34 -5.58
C SER A 84 9.28 18.44 -4.56
N ALA A 85 8.36 19.40 -4.40
CA ALA A 85 8.45 20.49 -3.42
C ALA A 85 8.18 20.04 -1.98
N VAL A 86 7.51 18.90 -1.77
CA VAL A 86 7.06 18.44 -0.44
C VAL A 86 7.56 17.06 -0.07
N ALA A 87 7.82 16.17 -1.04
CA ALA A 87 8.34 14.83 -0.81
C ALA A 87 9.86 14.84 -0.62
N THR A 88 10.32 14.04 0.33
CA THR A 88 11.71 14.03 0.83
C THR A 88 12.42 12.72 0.58
N GLY A 89 11.70 11.61 0.49
CA GLY A 89 12.21 10.29 0.15
C GLY A 89 11.42 9.63 -0.99
N PRO A 90 11.55 8.31 -1.14
CA PRO A 90 10.76 7.52 -2.06
C PRO A 90 9.27 7.52 -1.68
N LEU A 91 8.40 7.56 -2.69
CA LEU A 91 6.96 7.34 -2.53
C LEU A 91 6.65 5.84 -2.47
N GLY A 92 5.83 5.43 -1.52
CA GLY A 92 5.33 4.07 -1.32
C GLY A 92 3.91 3.91 -1.84
N ASP A 93 2.96 3.61 -0.94
CA ASP A 93 1.55 3.37 -1.27
C ASP A 93 0.71 4.66 -1.39
N MET A 94 -0.52 4.53 -1.89
CA MET A 94 -1.48 5.63 -1.96
C MET A 94 -2.94 5.18 -1.80
N VAL A 95 -3.77 6.10 -1.32
CA VAL A 95 -5.23 5.95 -1.27
C VAL A 95 -5.89 7.27 -1.68
N GLY A 96 -7.04 7.21 -2.34
CA GLY A 96 -7.80 8.39 -2.73
C GLY A 96 -9.14 8.50 -2.02
N ASP A 97 -9.62 9.74 -1.87
CA ASP A 97 -10.93 10.04 -1.33
C ASP A 97 -12.01 10.05 -2.43
N ALA A 98 -13.27 10.16 -2.01
CA ALA A 98 -14.43 10.19 -2.92
C ALA A 98 -14.50 11.46 -3.79
N HIS A 99 -13.71 12.49 -3.49
CA HIS A 99 -13.66 13.77 -4.19
C HIS A 99 -12.46 13.88 -5.16
N GLY A 100 -11.64 12.84 -5.25
CA GLY A 100 -10.47 12.78 -6.13
C GLY A 100 -9.18 13.33 -5.52
N GLY A 101 -9.17 13.62 -4.21
CA GLY A 101 -7.94 13.83 -3.46
C GLY A 101 -7.16 12.52 -3.31
N LEU A 102 -5.85 12.58 -3.22
CA LEU A 102 -4.96 11.44 -3.01
C LEU A 102 -4.09 11.67 -1.78
N TYR A 103 -3.93 10.66 -0.95
CA TYR A 103 -2.95 10.59 0.13
C TYR A 103 -1.86 9.61 -0.29
N VAL A 104 -0.63 10.09 -0.31
CA VAL A 104 0.55 9.34 -0.75
C VAL A 104 1.54 9.35 0.41
N ASP A 105 2.06 8.19 0.77
CA ASP A 105 3.15 8.14 1.73
C ASP A 105 4.47 8.64 1.10
N ASP A 106 5.32 9.20 1.95
CA ASP A 106 6.71 9.51 1.64
C ASP A 106 7.55 8.98 2.79
N VAL A 107 8.41 8.02 2.47
CA VAL A 107 9.25 7.31 3.46
C VAL A 107 10.25 8.27 4.15
N GLY A 108 10.61 9.38 3.50
CA GLY A 108 11.50 10.41 4.04
C GLY A 108 13.00 10.12 3.92
N TYR A 109 13.39 8.88 3.62
CA TYR A 109 14.77 8.47 3.40
C TYR A 109 14.87 7.20 2.54
N THR A 110 16.04 6.95 1.97
CA THR A 110 16.29 5.81 1.08
C THR A 110 16.92 4.63 1.85
N ALA A 111 16.08 3.84 2.54
CA ALA A 111 16.55 2.75 3.41
C ALA A 111 17.45 1.71 2.72
N HIS A 112 17.14 1.34 1.47
CA HIS A 112 17.93 0.34 0.72
C HIS A 112 19.31 0.83 0.29
N LEU A 113 19.56 2.14 0.34
CA LEU A 113 20.89 2.74 0.15
C LEU A 113 21.62 2.94 1.49
N GLY A 114 21.04 2.53 2.61
CA GLY A 114 21.63 2.68 3.94
C GLY A 114 21.63 4.12 4.46
N GLU A 115 20.74 4.98 3.96
CA GLU A 115 20.55 6.31 4.54
C GLU A 115 20.07 6.21 6.00
N GLU A 116 20.51 7.16 6.82
CA GLU A 116 20.07 7.26 8.22
C GLU A 116 18.54 7.38 8.30
N PRO A 117 17.87 6.55 9.14
CA PRO A 117 16.43 6.62 9.31
C PRO A 117 15.94 7.99 9.73
N LYS A 118 14.87 8.44 9.06
CA LYS A 118 14.17 9.69 9.36
C LYS A 118 12.67 9.46 9.33
N PRO A 119 11.89 10.20 10.13
CA PRO A 119 10.44 10.18 9.97
C PRO A 119 10.04 10.62 8.56
N GLY A 120 9.07 9.90 8.00
CA GLY A 120 8.40 10.24 6.77
C GLY A 120 7.23 11.20 6.97
N ARG A 121 6.42 11.33 5.93
CA ARG A 121 5.24 12.20 5.88
C ARG A 121 4.13 11.55 5.07
N ILE A 122 2.91 12.04 5.23
CA ILE A 122 1.83 11.80 4.29
C ILE A 122 1.63 13.08 3.48
N VAL A 123 1.61 12.97 2.16
CA VAL A 123 1.36 14.05 1.22
C VAL A 123 -0.06 13.94 0.69
N HIS A 124 -0.83 15.02 0.77
CA HIS A 124 -2.14 15.13 0.13
C HIS A 124 -2.01 15.86 -1.21
N VAL A 125 -2.50 15.24 -2.28
CA VAL A 125 -2.70 15.87 -3.59
C VAL A 125 -4.20 16.17 -3.72
N GLY A 126 -4.55 17.45 -3.76
CA GLY A 126 -5.93 17.87 -3.96
C GLY A 126 -6.44 17.52 -5.36
N ALA A 127 -7.77 17.58 -5.55
CA ALA A 127 -8.38 17.42 -6.89
C ALA A 127 -7.95 18.51 -7.89
N ASP A 128 -7.37 19.61 -7.40
CA ASP A 128 -6.73 20.66 -8.19
C ASP A 128 -5.30 20.31 -8.64
N GLY A 129 -4.79 19.14 -8.25
CA GLY A 129 -3.45 18.65 -8.55
C GLY A 129 -2.36 19.21 -7.64
N GLN A 130 -2.69 20.02 -6.63
CA GLN A 130 -1.69 20.61 -5.73
C GLN A 130 -1.29 19.65 -4.61
N ALA A 131 0.01 19.44 -4.45
CA ALA A 131 0.57 18.65 -3.36
C ALA A 131 0.83 19.50 -2.11
N ARG A 132 0.41 18.99 -0.95
CA ARG A 132 0.57 19.62 0.38
C ARG A 132 0.92 18.55 1.40
N ILE A 133 1.62 18.94 2.47
CA ILE A 133 1.89 18.02 3.58
C ILE A 133 0.60 17.83 4.37
N ALA A 134 0.17 16.59 4.53
CA ALA A 134 -1.03 16.22 5.28
C ALA A 134 -0.70 15.82 6.73
N ALA A 135 0.41 15.10 6.94
CA ALA A 135 0.99 14.77 8.24
C ALA A 135 2.52 14.66 8.14
N GLU A 136 3.23 14.99 9.21
CA GLU A 136 4.67 14.75 9.37
C GLU A 136 4.93 13.79 10.54
N GLY A 137 6.17 13.28 10.62
CA GLY A 137 6.61 12.51 11.78
C GLY A 137 6.20 11.03 11.75
N VAL A 138 5.77 10.53 10.59
CA VAL A 138 5.24 9.18 10.42
C VAL A 138 6.40 8.18 10.30
N GLN A 139 6.40 7.11 11.09
CA GLN A 139 7.55 6.21 11.19
C GLN A 139 7.55 5.14 10.10
N PHE A 140 8.23 5.43 8.99
CA PHE A 140 8.25 4.60 7.78
C PHE A 140 6.82 4.29 7.33
N PRO A 141 6.10 5.33 6.85
CA PRO A 141 4.74 5.15 6.39
C PRO A 141 4.71 4.12 5.26
N ASN A 142 3.63 3.36 5.24
CA ASN A 142 3.36 2.36 4.23
C ASN A 142 1.86 2.41 3.89
N GLY A 143 1.20 1.26 3.74
CA GLY A 143 -0.22 1.16 3.41
C GLY A 143 -1.13 2.17 4.13
N LEU A 144 -2.08 2.71 3.37
CA LEU A 144 -3.08 3.66 3.84
C LEU A 144 -4.49 3.16 3.53
N ALA A 145 -5.44 3.38 4.45
CA ALA A 145 -6.83 3.01 4.24
C ALA A 145 -7.79 4.01 4.89
N PHE A 146 -8.82 4.40 4.15
CA PHE A 146 -9.95 5.15 4.72
C PHE A 146 -10.93 4.20 5.41
N ILE A 147 -11.39 4.62 6.59
CA ILE A 147 -12.52 4.00 7.31
C ILE A 147 -13.49 5.10 7.74
N ASP A 148 -14.62 4.70 8.31
CA ASP A 148 -15.64 5.63 8.85
C ASP A 148 -16.09 6.65 7.78
N ASP A 149 -16.46 6.14 6.60
CA ASP A 149 -16.84 6.92 5.42
C ASP A 149 -15.80 7.97 5.00
N GLY A 150 -14.51 7.67 5.18
CA GLY A 150 -13.43 8.58 4.82
C GLY A 150 -13.13 9.67 5.85
N ARG A 151 -13.81 9.67 7.00
CA ARG A 151 -13.51 10.61 8.10
C ARG A 151 -12.21 10.27 8.82
N VAL A 152 -11.75 9.02 8.73
CA VAL A 152 -10.54 8.53 9.37
C VAL A 152 -9.63 7.90 8.33
N LEU A 153 -8.36 8.32 8.34
CA LEU A 153 -7.30 7.67 7.58
C LEU A 153 -6.43 6.85 8.54
N VAL A 154 -6.33 5.56 8.27
CA VAL A 154 -5.42 4.64 8.96
C VAL A 154 -4.13 4.52 8.14
N VAL A 155 -2.99 4.57 8.81
CA VAL A 155 -1.65 4.52 8.21
C VAL A 155 -0.82 3.47 8.94
N ALA A 156 -0.18 2.60 8.17
CA ALA A 156 0.81 1.66 8.68
C ALA A 156 2.14 2.37 8.99
N GLU A 157 2.67 2.16 10.19
CA GLU A 157 4.03 2.57 10.56
C GLU A 157 4.90 1.32 10.73
N THR A 158 5.69 1.00 9.70
CA THR A 158 6.42 -0.27 9.60
C THR A 158 7.39 -0.47 10.77
N TRP A 159 8.15 0.57 11.15
CA TRP A 159 9.16 0.44 12.20
C TRP A 159 8.62 0.43 13.62
N GLU A 160 7.50 1.12 13.85
CA GLU A 160 6.83 1.12 15.15
C GLU A 160 5.84 -0.04 15.31
N GLN A 161 5.65 -0.85 14.25
CA GLN A 161 4.81 -2.05 14.27
C GLN A 161 3.39 -1.75 14.75
N ARG A 162 2.84 -0.66 14.24
CA ARG A 162 1.54 -0.14 14.65
C ARG A 162 0.78 0.44 13.48
N LEU A 163 -0.53 0.55 13.68
CA LEU A 163 -1.40 1.34 12.83
C LEU A 163 -1.77 2.61 13.58
N MET A 164 -1.62 3.75 12.93
CA MET A 164 -2.04 5.06 13.44
C MET A 164 -3.30 5.52 12.70
N ALA A 165 -4.27 6.06 13.41
CA ALA A 165 -5.44 6.71 12.83
C ALA A 165 -5.30 8.22 12.93
N TYR A 166 -5.81 8.91 11.91
CA TYR A 166 -5.87 10.36 11.81
C TYR A 166 -7.28 10.78 11.44
N THR A 167 -7.75 11.89 11.99
CA THR A 167 -8.97 12.55 11.51
C THR A 167 -8.65 13.39 10.28
N VAL A 168 -9.43 13.14 9.23
CA VAL A 168 -9.34 13.79 7.92
C VAL A 168 -10.11 15.11 7.96
N ARG A 169 -9.45 16.22 7.59
CA ARG A 169 -10.08 17.54 7.53
C ARG A 169 -10.53 17.88 6.11
N PRO A 170 -11.50 18.80 5.96
CA PRO A 170 -11.99 19.20 4.63
C PRO A 170 -10.93 19.78 3.69
N ASP A 171 -9.83 20.31 4.23
CA ASP A 171 -8.69 20.84 3.45
C ASP A 171 -7.64 19.76 3.11
N GLY A 172 -7.91 18.51 3.48
CA GLY A 172 -7.04 17.37 3.27
C GLY A 172 -5.99 17.16 4.37
N THR A 173 -5.89 18.05 5.36
CA THR A 173 -4.95 17.86 6.48
C THR A 173 -5.35 16.71 7.39
N LEU A 174 -4.35 16.06 7.99
CA LEU A 174 -4.54 14.97 8.95
C LEU A 174 -4.25 15.47 10.36
N THR A 175 -5.15 15.18 11.28
CA THR A 175 -5.13 15.70 12.66
C THR A 175 -5.45 14.60 13.66
N ASP A 176 -5.31 14.89 14.95
CA ASP A 176 -5.67 13.95 16.03
C ASP A 176 -5.04 12.55 15.86
N PRO A 177 -3.69 12.47 15.75
CA PRO A 177 -3.00 11.20 15.60
C PRO A 177 -3.23 10.34 16.85
N ARG A 178 -3.72 9.12 16.64
CA ARG A 178 -3.99 8.18 17.73
C ARG A 178 -3.60 6.76 17.33
N LEU A 179 -3.17 5.98 18.30
CA LEU A 179 -2.91 4.55 18.10
C LEU A 179 -4.23 3.87 17.72
N TYR A 180 -4.26 3.27 16.52
CA TYR A 180 -5.39 2.46 16.07
C TYR A 180 -5.19 1.00 16.48
N ALA A 181 -4.00 0.45 16.26
CA ALA A 181 -3.63 -0.86 16.77
C ALA A 181 -2.12 -1.01 17.01
N ASP A 182 -1.79 -1.74 18.08
CA ASP A 182 -0.44 -2.22 18.38
C ASP A 182 -0.29 -3.63 17.79
N LEU A 183 0.32 -3.73 16.60
CA LEU A 183 0.48 -5.01 15.91
C LEU A 183 1.59 -5.85 16.55
N ARG A 184 2.58 -5.22 17.18
CA ARG A 184 3.58 -5.93 18.00
C ARG A 184 2.91 -6.75 19.10
N LYS A 185 1.94 -6.14 19.79
CA LYS A 185 1.17 -6.81 20.84
C LYS A 185 0.20 -7.84 20.27
N ALA A 186 -0.45 -7.55 19.14
CA ALA A 186 -1.51 -8.40 18.61
C ALA A 186 -1.00 -9.61 17.80
N ALA A 187 0.03 -9.43 16.98
CA ALA A 187 0.54 -10.41 16.03
C ALA A 187 2.03 -10.75 16.23
N GLY A 188 2.68 -10.17 17.26
CA GLY A 188 4.02 -10.55 17.71
C GLY A 188 5.14 -9.58 17.31
N PRO A 189 6.35 -9.78 17.85
CA PRO A 189 7.46 -8.83 17.74
C PRO A 189 8.04 -8.68 16.33
N GLU A 190 7.65 -9.52 15.38
CA GLU A 190 8.05 -9.42 13.98
C GLU A 190 6.95 -8.84 13.08
N ALA A 191 5.79 -8.44 13.63
CA ALA A 191 4.64 -7.93 12.88
C ALA A 191 4.87 -6.51 12.34
N ARG A 192 5.72 -6.37 11.32
CA ARG A 192 5.96 -5.10 10.62
C ARG A 192 4.89 -4.88 9.55
N PRO A 193 3.99 -3.88 9.70
CA PRO A 193 2.96 -3.63 8.72
C PRO A 193 3.55 -3.07 7.42
N ASP A 194 2.95 -3.47 6.31
CA ASP A 194 3.30 -3.04 4.96
C ASP A 194 2.02 -2.48 4.29
N GLY A 195 1.52 -3.06 3.20
CA GLY A 195 0.24 -2.68 2.61
C GLY A 195 -0.99 -3.03 3.46
N ILE A 196 -1.98 -2.13 3.48
CA ILE A 196 -3.26 -2.32 4.18
C ILE A 196 -4.42 -1.98 3.23
N CYS A 197 -5.62 -2.48 3.53
CA CYS A 197 -6.85 -2.03 2.87
C CYS A 197 -8.03 -2.00 3.86
N ALA A 198 -9.05 -1.21 3.55
CA ALA A 198 -10.27 -1.19 4.35
C ALA A 198 -11.02 -2.54 4.25
N THR A 199 -11.72 -2.92 5.32
CA THR A 199 -12.73 -3.97 5.25
C THR A 199 -13.85 -3.56 4.30
N ALA A 200 -14.57 -4.53 3.72
CA ALA A 200 -15.64 -4.24 2.75
C ALA A 200 -16.78 -3.37 3.32
N ASP A 201 -17.00 -3.42 4.64
CA ASP A 201 -17.98 -2.58 5.34
C ASP A 201 -17.43 -1.21 5.76
N GLY A 202 -16.14 -0.93 5.50
CA GLY A 202 -15.49 0.35 5.82
C GLY A 202 -15.30 0.62 7.31
N THR A 203 -15.50 -0.39 8.18
CA THR A 203 -15.42 -0.21 9.64
C THR A 203 -14.02 -0.44 10.20
N GLY A 204 -13.18 -1.21 9.50
CA GLY A 204 -11.83 -1.57 9.93
C GLY A 204 -10.87 -1.74 8.76
N VAL A 205 -9.72 -2.37 9.03
CA VAL A 205 -8.68 -2.61 8.02
C VAL A 205 -8.14 -4.03 8.08
N TRP A 206 -7.72 -4.54 6.93
CA TRP A 206 -6.79 -5.66 6.81
C TRP A 206 -5.37 -5.11 6.68
N ALA A 207 -4.45 -5.63 7.47
CA ALA A 207 -3.05 -5.22 7.46
C ALA A 207 -2.12 -6.40 7.20
N CYS A 208 -1.32 -6.33 6.13
CA CYS A 208 -0.26 -7.28 5.88
C CYS A 208 0.90 -7.04 6.83
N THR A 209 1.36 -8.09 7.52
CA THR A 209 2.56 -8.05 8.36
C THR A 209 3.68 -8.83 7.67
N LEU A 210 4.59 -8.10 7.02
CA LEU A 210 5.56 -8.66 6.10
C LEU A 210 6.44 -9.74 6.76
N THR A 211 7.13 -9.37 7.84
CA THR A 211 7.99 -10.28 8.63
C THR A 211 7.23 -11.08 9.68
N GLY A 212 5.95 -10.73 9.93
CA GLY A 212 5.06 -11.45 10.82
C GLY A 212 4.36 -12.64 10.14
N HIS A 213 4.52 -12.78 8.82
CA HIS A 213 3.91 -13.84 8.02
C HIS A 213 2.39 -13.94 8.20
N SER A 214 1.71 -12.80 8.45
CA SER A 214 0.28 -12.83 8.71
C SER A 214 -0.45 -11.62 8.12
N VAL A 215 -1.74 -11.80 7.85
CA VAL A 215 -2.65 -10.69 7.57
C VAL A 215 -3.62 -10.56 8.73
N VAL A 216 -3.66 -9.37 9.33
CA VAL A 216 -4.41 -9.09 10.56
C VAL A 216 -5.61 -8.23 10.22
N ARG A 217 -6.80 -8.59 10.72
CA ARG A 217 -7.97 -7.71 10.68
C ARG A 217 -8.06 -6.91 11.96
N VAL A 218 -8.19 -5.60 11.81
CA VAL A 218 -8.25 -4.64 12.91
C VAL A 218 -9.54 -3.83 12.77
N THR A 219 -10.40 -3.94 13.78
CA THR A 219 -11.65 -3.19 13.92
C THR A 219 -11.54 -2.16 15.04
N PRO A 220 -12.53 -1.28 15.24
CA PRO A 220 -12.56 -0.37 16.40
C PRO A 220 -12.54 -1.10 17.75
N ASP A 221 -13.01 -2.35 17.79
CA ASP A 221 -12.99 -3.20 18.99
C ASP A 221 -11.65 -3.95 19.18
N GLY A 222 -10.72 -3.79 18.23
CA GLY A 222 -9.41 -4.41 18.24
C GLY A 222 -9.23 -5.47 17.15
N VAL A 223 -8.24 -6.33 17.35
CA VAL A 223 -7.90 -7.42 16.41
C VAL A 223 -8.85 -8.60 16.61
N ASP A 224 -9.59 -8.96 15.56
CA ASP A 224 -10.55 -10.07 15.57
C ASP A 224 -10.13 -11.27 14.71
N HIS A 225 -9.22 -11.07 13.74
CA HIS A 225 -8.68 -12.15 12.91
C HIS A 225 -7.18 -12.01 12.65
N ILE A 226 -6.48 -13.14 12.61
CA ILE A 226 -5.08 -13.27 12.17
C ILE A 226 -5.02 -14.45 11.21
N LEU A 227 -4.68 -14.18 9.95
CA LEU A 227 -4.52 -15.18 8.91
C LEU A 227 -3.04 -15.51 8.77
N ASP A 228 -2.65 -16.77 8.94
CA ASP A 228 -1.26 -17.23 8.79
C ASP A 228 -0.92 -17.46 7.31
N PHE A 229 0.19 -16.87 6.87
CA PHE A 229 0.75 -16.96 5.52
C PHE A 229 2.11 -17.66 5.49
N ALA A 230 2.64 -18.13 6.62
CA ALA A 230 3.94 -18.77 6.68
C ALA A 230 4.02 -19.98 5.71
N PRO A 231 5.15 -20.15 4.98
CA PRO A 231 6.38 -19.36 5.03
C PRO A 231 6.36 -18.10 4.12
N GLY A 232 5.26 -17.78 3.45
CA GLY A 232 5.11 -16.59 2.63
C GLY A 232 5.05 -15.30 3.45
N SER A 233 5.47 -14.18 2.85
CA SER A 233 5.46 -12.85 3.45
C SER A 233 4.39 -12.00 2.76
N PRO A 234 3.23 -11.74 3.38
CA PRO A 234 2.21 -10.90 2.77
C PRO A 234 2.71 -9.46 2.68
N VAL A 235 2.67 -8.87 1.48
CA VAL A 235 3.22 -7.53 1.20
C VAL A 235 2.09 -6.50 1.21
N ALA A 236 1.06 -6.68 0.39
CA ALA A 236 -0.06 -5.75 0.31
C ALA A 236 -1.38 -6.48 0.03
N CYS A 237 -2.51 -5.81 0.29
CA CYS A 237 -3.82 -6.43 0.10
C CYS A 237 -4.88 -5.45 -0.42
N THR A 238 -5.95 -6.01 -0.99
CA THR A 238 -7.17 -5.29 -1.40
C THR A 238 -8.37 -6.20 -1.30
N THR A 239 -9.56 -5.65 -1.09
CA THR A 239 -10.81 -6.40 -1.23
C THR A 239 -11.41 -6.20 -2.62
N ASP A 240 -12.37 -7.06 -3.01
CA ASP A 240 -13.29 -6.76 -4.13
C ASP A 240 -14.51 -5.91 -3.70
N GLY A 241 -14.47 -5.35 -2.49
CA GLY A 241 -15.59 -4.65 -1.87
C GLY A 241 -16.76 -5.57 -1.48
N ARG A 242 -16.57 -6.88 -1.48
CA ARG A 242 -17.61 -7.86 -1.12
C ARG A 242 -17.06 -8.87 -0.12
N SER A 243 -16.71 -10.06 -0.59
CA SER A 243 -16.37 -11.21 0.25
C SER A 243 -15.02 -11.80 -0.11
N ARG A 244 -14.18 -11.10 -0.90
CA ARG A 244 -12.84 -11.59 -1.24
C ARG A 244 -11.77 -10.60 -0.84
N LEU A 245 -10.73 -11.15 -0.23
CA LEU A 245 -9.46 -10.47 0.06
C LEU A 245 -8.39 -11.04 -0.86
N PHE A 246 -7.70 -10.16 -1.58
CA PHE A 246 -6.54 -10.49 -2.41
C PHE A 246 -5.29 -10.00 -1.70
N VAL A 247 -4.26 -10.85 -1.65
CA VAL A 247 -3.02 -10.56 -0.94
C VAL A 247 -1.86 -10.87 -1.88
N THR A 248 -0.97 -9.89 -2.10
CA THR A 248 0.33 -10.15 -2.72
C THR A 248 1.23 -10.81 -1.67
N VAL A 249 1.84 -11.94 -2.02
CA VAL A 249 2.63 -12.74 -1.09
C VAL A 249 4.01 -12.98 -1.69
N ALA A 250 5.04 -12.45 -1.03
CA ALA A 250 6.42 -12.69 -1.38
C ALA A 250 6.91 -14.04 -0.84
N ASN A 251 7.73 -14.71 -1.64
CA ASN A 251 8.44 -15.92 -1.30
C ASN A 251 9.95 -15.65 -1.39
N SER A 252 10.62 -15.77 -0.24
CA SER A 252 12.05 -15.53 -0.08
C SER A 252 12.91 -16.80 -0.20
N GLY A 253 12.30 -17.97 -0.42
CA GLY A 253 13.00 -19.25 -0.45
C GLY A 253 13.60 -19.64 0.91
N GLY A 254 12.98 -19.21 2.01
CA GLY A 254 13.47 -19.48 3.38
C GLY A 254 14.53 -18.50 3.88
N ARG A 255 14.81 -17.43 3.13
CA ARG A 255 15.75 -16.36 3.52
C ARG A 255 14.99 -15.21 4.21
N PRO A 256 15.67 -14.32 4.96
CA PRO A 256 15.08 -13.06 5.37
C PRO A 256 14.54 -12.30 4.14
N VAL A 257 13.28 -11.90 4.16
CA VAL A 257 12.59 -11.36 2.97
C VAL A 257 13.31 -10.14 2.38
N MET A 258 13.76 -9.21 3.23
CA MET A 258 14.49 -8.02 2.78
C MET A 258 15.85 -8.34 2.14
N GLN A 259 16.50 -9.42 2.56
CA GLN A 259 17.71 -9.90 1.92
C GLN A 259 17.41 -10.48 0.54
N ALA A 260 16.33 -11.26 0.41
CA ALA A 260 15.90 -11.80 -0.89
C ALA A 260 15.48 -10.69 -1.87
N VAL A 261 14.88 -9.60 -1.36
CA VAL A 261 14.59 -8.38 -2.15
C VAL A 261 15.89 -7.74 -2.63
N ALA A 262 16.83 -7.48 -1.73
CA ALA A 262 18.12 -6.86 -2.07
C ALA A 262 18.89 -7.66 -3.12
N ASP A 263 18.90 -8.99 -2.99
CA ASP A 263 19.58 -9.90 -3.91
C ASP A 263 18.79 -10.20 -5.19
N LYS A 264 17.57 -9.66 -5.32
CA LYS A 264 16.67 -9.89 -6.46
C LYS A 264 16.34 -11.36 -6.68
N THR A 265 16.20 -12.12 -5.60
CA THR A 265 15.83 -13.55 -5.63
C THR A 265 14.39 -13.81 -5.19
N VAL A 266 13.67 -12.77 -4.74
CA VAL A 266 12.27 -12.87 -4.33
C VAL A 266 11.36 -13.12 -5.54
N THR A 267 10.33 -13.93 -5.32
CA THR A 267 9.20 -14.09 -6.25
C THR A 267 7.91 -13.82 -5.50
N SER A 268 6.86 -13.44 -6.20
CA SER A 268 5.57 -13.14 -5.57
C SER A 268 4.40 -13.79 -6.31
N SER A 269 3.36 -14.15 -5.55
CA SER A 269 2.05 -14.57 -6.04
C SER A 269 0.96 -13.65 -5.53
N VAL A 270 -0.25 -13.81 -6.06
CA VAL A 270 -1.47 -13.30 -5.45
C VAL A 270 -2.27 -14.48 -4.92
N GLU A 271 -2.61 -14.43 -3.65
CA GLU A 271 -3.50 -15.38 -2.99
C GLU A 271 -4.86 -14.71 -2.74
N VAL A 272 -5.95 -15.47 -2.83
CA VAL A 272 -7.31 -15.00 -2.56
C VAL A 272 -7.94 -15.78 -1.40
N ILE A 273 -8.70 -15.06 -0.58
CA ILE A 273 -9.39 -15.57 0.61
C ILE A 273 -10.86 -15.14 0.50
N ASP A 274 -11.77 -16.11 0.65
CA ASP A 274 -13.19 -15.84 0.84
C ASP A 274 -13.45 -15.50 2.32
N LEU A 275 -14.05 -14.33 2.57
CA LEU A 275 -14.32 -13.74 3.89
C LEU A 275 -15.71 -14.10 4.43
#